data_AF-A0A844ANY7-F1
#
_entry.id   AF-A0A844ANY7-F1
#
_cell.length_a   1.000
_cell.length_b   1.000
_cell.length_c   1.000
_cell.angle_alpha   90.00
_cell.angle_beta   90.00
_cell.angle_gamma   90.00
#
_symmetry.space_group_name_H-M   'P 1'
#
loop_
_entity.id
_entity.type
_entity.pdbx_description
1 polymer ?
#
loop_
_entity_poly.entity_id
_entity_poly.type
_entity_poly.pdbx_seq_one_letter_code
_entity_poly.pdbx_strand_id
1 'polypeptide(L)'
;MKAREDDVPVDVPDARTFGSTLGNAVWLMSLDNAFRDLPLSCLEARVSTPILLRHFKLYSKEGQPVAFLTWASVSDYVRDRIEAGGQGLSLDEWRSGQNIVVVDVVSPFNPRNVIEEKFWQGVKSSQE
;
A
#
# COMPACT_ATOMS: atom_id res chain seq x y z
N MET A 1 4.65 -31.46 15.40
CA MET A 1 4.49 -31.25 13.95
C MET A 1 5.21 -29.96 13.60
N LYS A 2 6.41 -30.05 13.02
CA LYS A 2 7.20 -28.88 12.62
C LYS A 2 6.75 -28.56 11.19
N ALA A 3 6.12 -27.41 10.97
CA ALA A 3 5.79 -26.97 9.61
C ALA A 3 7.08 -26.93 8.79
N ARG A 4 7.07 -27.54 7.59
CA ARG A 4 8.20 -27.48 6.65
C ARG A 4 8.34 -26.03 6.18
N GLU A 5 9.55 -25.49 6.23
CA GLU A 5 9.90 -24.15 5.71
C GLU A 5 9.65 -24.00 4.20
N ASP A 6 9.36 -25.10 3.50
CA ASP A 6 9.26 -25.17 2.03
C ASP A 6 7.86 -24.88 1.46
N ASP A 7 6.86 -24.55 2.27
CA ASP A 7 5.47 -24.31 1.82
C ASP A 7 5.06 -22.83 1.84
N VAL A 8 6.02 -21.91 1.94
CA VAL A 8 5.74 -20.47 1.84
C VAL A 8 5.47 -20.12 0.37
N PRO A 9 4.33 -19.51 0.02
CA PRO A 9 4.03 -19.13 -1.36
C PRO A 9 5.14 -18.25 -1.94
N VAL A 10 5.65 -18.63 -3.12
CA VAL A 10 6.86 -18.05 -3.77
C VAL A 10 6.71 -16.56 -4.13
N ASP A 11 5.52 -15.98 -4.02
CA ASP A 11 5.24 -14.57 -4.36
C ASP A 11 5.26 -13.61 -3.15
N VAL A 12 5.28 -14.13 -1.92
CA VAL A 12 5.32 -13.30 -0.71
C VAL A 12 6.71 -12.68 -0.57
N PRO A 13 6.85 -11.37 -0.28
CA PRO A 13 8.15 -10.77 -0.02
C PRO A 13 8.90 -11.53 1.09
N ASP A 14 10.22 -11.72 0.91
CA ASP A 14 11.03 -12.32 1.97
C ASP A 14 10.97 -11.47 3.24
N ALA A 15 11.22 -12.09 4.40
CA ALA A 15 11.05 -11.44 5.70
C ALA A 15 11.89 -10.16 5.86
N ARG A 16 13.07 -10.07 5.23
CA ARG A 16 13.93 -8.90 5.29
C ARG A 16 13.36 -7.75 4.46
N THR A 17 12.90 -8.03 3.24
CA THR A 17 12.26 -7.05 2.37
C THR A 17 10.93 -6.56 2.95
N PHE A 18 10.15 -7.47 3.51
CA PHE A 18 8.92 -7.12 4.22
C PHE A 18 9.22 -6.20 5.41
N GLY A 19 10.16 -6.59 6.28
CA GLY A 19 10.51 -5.84 7.48
C GLY A 19 11.06 -4.44 7.17
N SER A 20 11.92 -4.31 6.15
CA SER A 20 12.46 -3.01 5.75
C SER A 20 11.37 -2.10 5.17
N THR A 21 10.46 -2.64 4.36
CA THR A 21 9.35 -1.89 3.78
C THR A 21 8.36 -1.44 4.86
N LEU A 22 7.98 -2.34 5.77
CA LEU A 22 7.12 -2.04 6.91
C LEU A 22 7.73 -0.95 7.78
N GLY A 23 9.03 -1.07 8.12
CA GLY A 23 9.74 -0.07 8.91
C GLY A 23 9.75 1.31 8.25
N ASN A 24 10.03 1.38 6.94
CA ASN A 24 9.99 2.63 6.19
C ASN A 24 8.59 3.25 6.14
N ALA A 25 7.54 2.44 5.93
CA ALA A 25 6.17 2.91 5.90
C ALA A 25 5.73 3.46 7.27
N VAL A 26 6.00 2.72 8.36
CA VAL A 26 5.67 3.15 9.73
C VAL A 26 6.45 4.40 10.13
N TRP A 27 7.73 4.50 9.74
CA TRP A 27 8.50 5.72 9.96
C TRP A 27 7.86 6.92 9.27
N LEU A 28 7.48 6.81 7.99
CA LEU A 28 6.75 7.87 7.28
C LEU A 28 5.41 8.20 7.94
N MET A 29 4.66 7.20 8.41
CA MET A 29 3.39 7.40 9.12
C MET A 29 3.59 8.20 10.41
N SER A 30 4.69 7.96 11.14
CA SER A 30 4.99 8.70 12.39
C SER A 30 5.22 10.20 12.18
N LEU A 31 5.57 10.59 10.94
CA LEU A 31 5.84 11.98 10.54
C LEU A 31 4.61 12.66 9.91
N ASP A 32 3.63 11.89 9.43
CA ASP A 32 2.45 12.39 8.74
C ASP A 32 1.27 12.54 9.72
N ASN A 33 0.78 13.77 9.90
CA ASN A 33 -0.29 14.07 10.86
C ASN A 33 -1.58 13.28 10.59
N ALA A 34 -1.86 12.86 9.35
CA ALA A 34 -3.04 12.07 9.04
C ALA A 34 -2.92 10.60 9.53
N PHE A 35 -1.71 10.13 9.80
CA PHE A 35 -1.43 8.72 10.12
C PHE A 35 -0.78 8.50 11.49
N ARG A 36 -0.14 9.53 12.07
CA ARG A 36 0.69 9.38 13.28
C ARG A 36 -0.06 8.91 14.52
N ASP A 37 -1.36 9.21 14.61
CA ASP A 37 -2.21 8.87 15.75
C ASP A 37 -3.09 7.63 15.50
N LEU A 38 -2.90 6.94 14.37
CA LEU A 38 -3.63 5.71 14.08
C LEU A 38 -3.21 4.59 15.04
N PRO A 39 -4.16 3.73 15.46
CA PRO A 39 -3.84 2.61 16.32
C PRO A 39 -2.95 1.61 15.58
N LEU A 40 -2.05 0.96 16.32
CA LEU A 40 -1.13 -0.04 15.77
C LEU A 40 -1.87 -1.19 15.05
N SER A 41 -3.09 -1.52 15.48
CA SER A 41 -3.94 -2.53 14.85
C SER A 41 -4.28 -2.22 13.39
N CYS A 42 -4.24 -0.96 12.96
CA CYS A 42 -4.46 -0.61 11.56
C CYS A 42 -3.29 -0.96 10.64
N LEU A 43 -2.08 -1.22 11.18
CA LEU A 43 -0.91 -1.53 10.35
C LEU A 43 -1.11 -2.79 9.51
N GLU A 44 -1.83 -3.79 10.02
CA GLU A 44 -2.12 -5.01 9.28
C GLU A 44 -2.83 -4.68 7.96
N ALA A 45 -3.97 -4.00 8.05
CA ALA A 45 -4.80 -3.69 6.89
C ALA A 45 -4.18 -2.62 5.95
N ARG A 46 -3.52 -1.59 6.50
CA ARG A 46 -3.02 -0.44 5.72
C ARG A 46 -1.60 -0.60 5.20
N VAL A 47 -0.80 -1.48 5.80
CA VAL A 47 0.63 -1.59 5.48
C VAL A 47 1.00 -3.03 5.17
N SER A 48 0.76 -3.97 6.09
CA SER A 48 1.16 -5.37 5.89
C SER A 48 0.46 -6.00 4.69
N THR A 49 -0.87 -5.92 4.62
CA THR A 49 -1.66 -6.45 3.49
C THR A 49 -1.20 -5.92 2.13
N PRO A 50 -1.10 -4.59 1.89
CA PRO A 50 -0.61 -4.08 0.61
C PRO A 50 0.83 -4.50 0.29
N ILE A 51 1.72 -4.60 1.29
CA ILE A 51 3.09 -5.07 1.07
C ILE A 51 3.10 -6.53 0.61
N LEU A 52 2.35 -7.39 1.31
CA LEU A 52 2.23 -8.82 0.95
C LEU A 52 1.65 -9.00 -0.44
N LEU A 53 0.69 -8.15 -0.82
CA LEU A 53 0.07 -8.14 -2.14
C LEU A 53 0.91 -7.41 -3.20
N ARG A 54 2.08 -6.86 -2.86
CA ARG A 54 2.89 -5.98 -3.75
C ARG A 54 2.10 -4.82 -4.36
N HIS A 55 1.07 -4.38 -3.66
CA HIS A 55 0.16 -3.32 -4.04
C HIS A 55 0.55 -2.01 -3.32
N PHE A 56 1.84 -1.70 -3.36
CA PHE A 56 2.41 -0.51 -2.74
C PHE A 56 3.55 0.07 -3.58
N LYS A 57 3.81 1.36 -3.40
CA LYS A 57 4.97 2.05 -3.96
C LYS A 57 5.64 2.86 -2.86
N LEU A 58 6.91 2.57 -2.63
CA LEU A 58 7.77 3.38 -1.78
C LEU A 58 8.56 4.34 -2.67
N TYR A 59 8.31 5.63 -2.51
CA TYR A 59 9.06 6.67 -3.18
C TYR A 59 10.25 7.06 -2.32
N SER A 60 11.42 7.15 -2.95
CA SER A 60 12.64 7.57 -2.28
C SER A 60 13.33 8.71 -3.02
N LYS A 61 14.02 9.57 -2.28
CA LYS A 61 14.92 10.61 -2.79
C LYS A 61 16.25 10.45 -2.09
N GLU A 62 17.35 10.36 -2.86
CA GLU A 62 18.71 10.24 -2.30
C GLU A 62 18.85 9.08 -1.28
N GLY A 63 18.14 7.97 -1.51
CA GLY A 63 18.15 6.79 -0.64
C GLY A 63 17.24 6.89 0.60
N GLN A 64 16.59 8.03 0.83
CA GLN A 64 15.64 8.21 1.94
C GLN A 64 14.20 8.06 1.46
N PRO A 65 13.33 7.32 2.19
CA PRO A 65 11.92 7.23 1.81
C PRO A 65 11.21 8.57 2.05
N VAL A 66 10.36 8.98 1.11
CA VAL A 66 9.65 10.27 1.13
C VAL A 66 8.13 10.14 1.04
N ALA A 67 7.63 9.03 0.52
CA ALA A 67 6.22 8.72 0.50
C ALA A 67 5.99 7.21 0.38
N PHE A 68 4.91 6.73 0.97
CA PHE A 68 4.40 5.37 0.84
C PHE A 68 2.97 5.44 0.34
N LEU A 69 2.70 4.83 -0.80
CA LEU A 69 1.37 4.79 -1.42
C LEU A 69 0.93 3.35 -1.57
N THR A 70 -0.34 3.07 -1.31
CA THR A 70 -0.97 1.77 -1.52
C THR A 70 -2.13 1.90 -2.50
N TRP A 71 -2.39 0.85 -3.27
CA TRP A 71 -3.52 0.82 -4.21
C TRP A 71 -4.22 -0.54 -4.19
N ALA A 72 -5.45 -0.61 -4.67
CA ALA A 72 -6.13 -1.87 -4.90
C ALA A 72 -6.61 -1.95 -6.35
N SER A 73 -6.71 -3.15 -6.89
CA SER A 73 -7.33 -3.42 -8.18
C SER A 73 -8.68 -4.08 -7.92
N VAL A 74 -9.75 -3.29 -8.03
CA VAL A 74 -11.07 -3.62 -7.50
C VAL A 74 -12.12 -3.82 -8.60
N SER A 75 -13.19 -4.55 -8.27
CA SER A 75 -14.38 -4.64 -9.14
C SER A 75 -15.11 -3.30 -9.25
N ASP A 76 -15.99 -3.14 -10.24
CA ASP A 76 -16.82 -1.92 -10.37
C ASP A 76 -17.67 -1.68 -9.12
N TYR A 77 -18.26 -2.73 -8.56
CA TYR A 77 -19.05 -2.63 -7.32
C TYR A 77 -18.24 -2.05 -6.15
N VAL A 78 -17.00 -2.51 -5.97
CA VAL A 78 -16.13 -2.02 -4.90
C VAL A 78 -15.65 -0.60 -5.18
N ARG A 79 -15.34 -0.26 -6.45
CA ARG A 79 -15.00 1.11 -6.86
C ARG A 79 -16.12 2.08 -6.52
N ASP A 80 -17.34 1.78 -6.96
CA ASP A 80 -18.50 2.65 -6.77
C ASP A 80 -18.81 2.86 -5.28
N ARG A 81 -18.61 1.81 -4.46
CA ARG A 81 -18.72 1.91 -2.99
C ARG A 81 -17.70 2.85 -2.38
N ILE A 82 -16.45 2.81 -2.83
CA ILE A 82 -15.37 3.69 -2.36
C ILE A 82 -15.67 5.14 -2.76
N GLU A 83 -16.09 5.37 -4.00
CA GLU A 83 -16.48 6.70 -4.50
C GLU A 83 -17.66 7.30 -3.72
N ALA A 84 -18.58 6.45 -3.24
CA ALA A 84 -19.67 6.85 -2.35
C ALA A 84 -19.24 7.13 -0.89
N GLY A 85 -17.93 7.04 -0.56
CA GLY A 85 -17.40 7.28 0.78
C GLY A 85 -17.38 6.05 1.69
N GLY A 86 -17.57 4.85 1.14
CA GLY A 86 -17.41 3.59 1.87
C GLY A 86 -15.99 3.43 2.42
N GLN A 87 -15.86 2.85 3.61
CA GLN A 87 -14.57 2.70 4.29
C GLN A 87 -14.05 1.27 4.24
N GLY A 88 -12.75 1.14 4.04
CA GLY A 88 -12.03 -0.13 4.15
C GLY A 88 -12.18 -1.05 2.95
N LEU A 89 -11.23 -1.97 2.84
CA LEU A 89 -11.20 -3.06 1.88
C LEU A 89 -10.97 -4.36 2.66
N SER A 90 -11.80 -5.36 2.43
CA SER A 90 -11.47 -6.72 2.86
C SER A 90 -10.34 -7.28 2.00
N LEU A 91 -9.64 -8.30 2.49
CA LEU A 91 -8.49 -8.89 1.78
C LEU A 91 -8.83 -9.31 0.34
N ASP A 92 -9.98 -9.95 0.14
CA ASP A 92 -10.43 -10.41 -1.17
C ASP A 92 -10.77 -9.26 -2.13
N GLU A 93 -11.12 -8.09 -1.58
CA GLU A 93 -11.47 -6.93 -2.39
C GLU A 93 -10.25 -6.25 -3.03
N TRP A 94 -9.06 -6.37 -2.42
CA TRP A 94 -7.81 -5.74 -2.91
C TRP A 94 -7.44 -6.14 -4.35
N ARG A 95 -7.86 -7.33 -4.77
CA ARG A 95 -7.61 -7.92 -6.10
C ARG A 95 -8.91 -8.36 -6.79
N SER A 96 -10.03 -7.72 -6.46
CA SER A 96 -11.36 -8.11 -6.96
C SER A 96 -11.66 -7.71 -8.41
N GLY A 97 -10.81 -6.92 -9.07
CA GLY A 97 -11.04 -6.51 -10.46
C GLY A 97 -9.92 -5.67 -11.05
N GLN A 98 -10.25 -4.89 -12.09
CA GLN A 98 -9.28 -4.14 -12.90
C GLN A 98 -9.23 -2.65 -12.57
N ASN A 99 -10.18 -2.12 -11.80
CA ASN A 99 -10.20 -0.69 -11.47
C ASN A 99 -9.13 -0.40 -10.43
N ILE A 100 -8.13 0.40 -10.77
CA ILE A 100 -7.12 0.83 -9.79
C ILE A 100 -7.71 1.95 -8.93
N VAL A 101 -7.64 1.79 -7.62
CA VAL A 101 -8.00 2.83 -6.64
C VAL A 101 -6.83 3.05 -5.69
N VAL A 102 -6.48 4.31 -5.44
CA VAL A 102 -5.48 4.64 -4.41
C VAL A 102 -6.16 4.53 -3.04
N VAL A 103 -5.54 3.76 -2.13
CA VAL A 103 -6.11 3.48 -0.80
C VAL A 103 -5.52 4.41 0.24
N ASP A 104 -4.19 4.37 0.41
CA ASP A 104 -3.46 5.24 1.32
C ASP A 104 -2.33 5.96 0.60
N VAL A 105 -2.08 7.20 1.04
CA VAL A 105 -0.91 8.00 0.64
C VAL A 105 -0.36 8.64 1.90
N VAL A 106 0.72 8.06 2.39
CA VAL A 106 1.50 8.58 3.52
C VAL A 106 2.62 9.44 2.92
N SER A 107 2.54 10.75 3.09
CA SER A 107 3.53 11.69 2.52
C SER A 107 3.76 12.88 3.45
N PRO A 108 4.68 12.74 4.41
CA PRO A 108 4.97 13.83 5.36
C PRO A 108 5.70 15.02 4.74
N PHE A 109 6.33 14.85 3.57
CA PHE A 109 7.18 15.87 2.95
C PHE A 109 6.60 16.50 1.68
N ASN A 110 5.55 15.91 1.11
CA ASN A 110 4.94 16.40 -0.12
C ASN A 110 3.42 16.36 -0.01
N PRO A 111 2.70 17.24 -0.71
CA PRO A 111 1.26 17.14 -0.83
C PRO A 111 0.84 15.78 -1.42
N ARG A 112 -0.22 15.19 -0.86
CA ARG A 112 -0.81 13.91 -1.33
C ARG A 112 -1.00 13.86 -2.84
N ASN A 113 -1.59 14.91 -3.42
CA ASN A 113 -1.92 14.96 -4.85
C ASN A 113 -0.69 14.86 -5.76
N VAL A 114 0.48 15.35 -5.32
CA VAL A 114 1.74 15.23 -6.07
C VAL A 114 2.20 13.77 -6.14
N ILE A 115 2.03 13.01 -5.05
CA ILE A 115 2.38 11.59 -5.01
C ILE A 115 1.39 10.75 -5.83
N GLU A 116 0.10 11.07 -5.75
CA GLU A 116 -0.94 10.40 -6.55
C GLU A 116 -0.74 10.64 -8.05
N GLU A 117 -0.46 11.88 -8.47
CA GLU A 117 -0.17 12.18 -9.86
C GLU A 117 1.06 11.39 -10.37
N LYS A 118 2.13 11.35 -9.58
CA LYS A 118 3.34 10.58 -9.90
C LYS A 118 3.04 9.07 -10.02
N PHE A 119 2.15 8.54 -9.19
CA PHE A 119 1.70 7.16 -9.30
C PHE A 119 0.98 6.93 -10.63
N TRP A 120 0.00 7.78 -10.96
CA TRP A 120 -0.79 7.65 -12.19
C TRP A 120 0.04 7.81 -13.46
N GLN A 121 1.04 8.69 -13.46
CA GLN A 121 2.01 8.79 -14.55
C GLN A 121 2.74 7.44 -14.76
N GLY A 122 3.20 6.82 -13.68
CA GLY A 122 3.88 5.51 -13.76
C GLY A 122 2.98 4.36 -14.21
N VAL A 123 1.69 4.37 -13.84
CA VAL A 123 0.71 3.38 -14.30
C VAL A 123 0.50 3.50 -15.81
N LYS A 124 0.31 4.72 -16.33
CA LYS A 124 0.14 4.97 -17.77
C LYS A 124 1.34 4.49 -18.59
N SER A 125 2.55 4.81 -18.14
CA SER A 125 3.78 4.37 -18.82
C SER A 125 4.04 2.86 -18.79
N SER A 126 3.31 2.09 -17.97
CA SER A 126 3.43 0.62 -17.94
C SER A 126 2.39 -0.07 -18.84
N GLN A 127 1.46 0.69 -19.43
CA GLN A 127 0.41 0.19 -20.32
C GLN A 127 0.67 0.53 -21.80
N GLU A 128 1.71 1.31 -22.09
CA GLU A 128 2.27 1.58 -23.42
C GLU A 128 3.46 0.64 -23.69
#